data_AF-A0A4V1SXB2-F1
#
_entry.id   AF-A0A4V1SXB2-F1
#
_cell.length_a   1.000
_cell.length_b   1.000
_cell.length_c   1.000
_cell.angle_alpha   90.00
_cell.angle_beta   90.00
_cell.angle_gamma   90.00
#
_symmetry.space_group_name_H-M   'P 1'
#
loop_
_entity.id
_entity.type
_entity.pdbx_description
1 polymer ?
#
loop_
_entity_poly.entity_id
_entity_poly.type
_entity_poly.pdbx_seq_one_letter_code
_entity_poly.pdbx_strand_id
1 'polypeptide(L)'
;MQQKDLVRLDRILGLLGSEHAGERASAGKAATALLKKHELSWWEVLEGRALGRKAAAEVRRSDLGIDYLQAAESRIRQLKAHNQMLEKQVVQLKEKVEAQKAALRAQAPD
;
A
#
# COMPACT_ATOMS: atom_id res chain seq x y z
N MET A 1 -5.05 -1.29 -26.30
CA MET A 1 -3.92 -2.22 -26.08
C MET A 1 -4.38 -3.33 -25.12
N GLN A 2 -4.00 -4.60 -25.32
CA GLN A 2 -4.39 -5.71 -24.43
C GLN A 2 -3.35 -5.95 -23.32
N GLN A 3 -3.71 -6.67 -22.25
CA GLN A 3 -2.80 -6.96 -21.12
C GLN A 3 -1.49 -7.62 -21.55
N LYS A 4 -1.53 -8.56 -22.50
CA LYS A 4 -0.34 -9.22 -23.04
C LYS A 4 0.61 -8.24 -23.76
N ASP A 5 0.07 -7.21 -24.40
CA ASP A 5 0.85 -6.20 -25.11
C ASP A 5 1.54 -5.27 -24.10
N LEU A 6 0.87 -4.98 -22.97
CA LEU A 6 1.45 -4.22 -21.85
C LEU A 6 2.61 -4.98 -21.19
N VAL A 7 2.44 -6.27 -20.89
CA VAL A 7 3.54 -7.12 -20.36
C VAL A 7 4.73 -7.18 -21.32
N ARG A 8 4.44 -7.21 -22.64
CA ARG A 8 5.49 -7.15 -23.65
C ARG A 8 6.19 -5.79 -23.67
N LEU A 9 5.44 -4.70 -23.60
CA LEU A 9 6.00 -3.35 -23.56
C LEU A 9 6.87 -3.14 -22.33
N ASP A 10 6.42 -3.58 -21.16
CA ASP A 10 7.16 -3.54 -19.89
C ASP A 10 8.53 -4.22 -20.00
N ARG A 11 8.58 -5.44 -20.54
CA ARG A 11 9.84 -6.15 -20.79
C ARG A 11 10.78 -5.41 -21.74
N ILE A 12 10.25 -4.80 -22.81
CA ILE A 12 11.05 -4.02 -23.76
C ILE A 12 11.60 -2.77 -23.07
N LEU A 13 10.79 -2.08 -22.27
CA LEU A 13 11.21 -0.89 -21.53
C LEU A 13 12.31 -1.21 -20.51
N GLY A 14 12.28 -2.38 -19.88
CA GLY A 14 13.36 -2.84 -19.00
C GLY A 14 14.73 -2.89 -19.68
N LEU A 15 14.78 -3.16 -20.98
CA LEU A 15 16.04 -3.20 -21.76
C LEU A 15 16.62 -1.81 -22.06
N LEU A 16 15.87 -0.73 -21.82
CA LEU A 16 16.41 0.63 -21.97
C LEU A 16 17.50 0.94 -20.94
N GLY A 17 17.51 0.23 -19.81
CA GLY A 17 18.57 0.29 -18.80
C GLY A 17 19.77 -0.62 -19.06
N SER A 18 19.82 -1.34 -20.20
CA SER A 18 20.96 -2.22 -20.52
C SER A 18 22.26 -1.43 -20.71
N GLU A 19 23.38 -2.00 -20.29
CA GLU A 19 24.74 -1.46 -20.51
C GLU A 19 25.12 -1.46 -22.01
N HIS A 20 24.50 -2.32 -22.82
CA HIS A 20 24.78 -2.45 -24.24
C HIS A 20 23.98 -1.47 -25.10
N ALA A 21 24.68 -0.56 -25.81
CA ALA A 21 24.03 0.46 -26.64
C ALA A 21 23.11 -0.10 -27.73
N GLY A 22 23.48 -1.24 -28.33
CA GLY A 22 22.66 -1.91 -29.35
C GLY A 22 21.34 -2.43 -28.78
N GLU A 23 21.35 -2.96 -27.55
CA GLU A 23 20.15 -3.43 -26.87
C GLU A 23 19.22 -2.26 -26.55
N ARG A 24 19.74 -1.14 -26.01
CA ARG A 24 18.95 0.07 -25.77
C ARG A 24 18.29 0.60 -27.05
N ALA A 25 19.06 0.70 -28.14
CA ALA A 25 18.55 1.20 -29.42
C ALA A 25 17.46 0.29 -30.01
N SER A 26 17.69 -1.03 -29.98
CA SER A 26 16.70 -2.01 -30.45
C SER A 26 15.43 -2.02 -29.61
N ALA A 27 15.55 -1.88 -28.29
CA ALA A 27 14.43 -1.76 -27.37
C ALA A 27 13.60 -0.49 -27.65
N GLY A 28 14.24 0.67 -27.80
CA GLY A 28 13.55 1.92 -28.14
C GLY A 28 12.79 1.85 -29.46
N LYS A 29 13.39 1.22 -30.47
CA LYS A 29 12.74 0.97 -31.77
C LYS A 29 11.54 0.03 -31.63
N ALA A 30 11.69 -1.08 -30.90
CA ALA A 30 10.64 -2.06 -30.68
C ALA A 30 9.46 -1.48 -29.88
N ALA A 31 9.73 -0.71 -28.84
CA ALA A 31 8.71 -0.04 -28.04
C ALA A 31 7.94 0.98 -28.88
N THR A 32 8.65 1.82 -29.65
CA THR A 32 8.02 2.81 -30.54
C THR A 32 7.15 2.14 -31.61
N ALA A 33 7.60 1.03 -32.20
CA ALA A 33 6.82 0.27 -33.16
C ALA A 33 5.55 -0.33 -32.54
N LEU A 34 5.65 -0.84 -31.31
CA LEU A 34 4.52 -1.39 -30.56
C LEU A 34 3.48 -0.30 -30.25
N LEU A 35 3.90 0.88 -29.82
CA LEU A 35 2.99 2.01 -29.57
C LEU A 35 2.28 2.47 -30.86
N LYS A 36 3.02 2.60 -31.97
CA LYS A 36 2.44 2.95 -33.28
C LYS A 36 1.37 1.95 -33.73
N LYS A 37 1.58 0.65 -33.51
CA LYS A 37 0.58 -0.39 -33.83
C LYS A 37 -0.75 -0.17 -33.11
N HIS A 38 -0.73 0.47 -31.95
CA HIS A 38 -1.91 0.77 -31.15
C HIS A 38 -2.35 2.24 -31.26
N GLU A 39 -1.79 2.99 -32.20
CA GLU A 39 -2.09 4.42 -32.41
C GLU A 39 -1.84 5.27 -31.14
N LEU A 40 -0.87 4.86 -30.33
CA LEU A 40 -0.50 5.55 -29.10
C LEU A 40 0.78 6.36 -29.30
N SER A 41 0.81 7.54 -28.69
CA SER A 41 2.01 8.34 -28.48
C SER A 41 2.66 8.03 -27.14
N TRP A 42 3.97 8.30 -27.03
CA TRP A 42 4.68 8.23 -25.74
C TRP A 42 4.05 9.16 -24.69
N TRP A 43 3.54 10.31 -25.11
CA TRP A 43 2.90 11.26 -24.20
C TRP A 43 1.62 10.70 -23.59
N GLU A 44 0.80 9.99 -24.37
CA GLU A 44 -0.39 9.30 -23.87
C GLU A 44 -0.07 8.13 -22.95
N VAL A 45 1.05 7.44 -23.18
CA VAL A 45 1.54 6.39 -22.27
C VAL A 45 1.94 6.98 -20.93
N LEU A 46 2.73 8.07 -20.95
CA LEU A 46 3.20 8.74 -19.73
C LEU A 46 2.05 9.37 -18.91
N GLU A 47 1.01 9.87 -19.58
CA GLU A 47 -0.20 10.35 -18.91
C GLU A 47 -1.15 9.23 -18.43
N GLY A 48 -0.78 7.96 -18.65
CA GLY A 48 -1.60 6.80 -18.32
C GLY A 48 -2.85 6.64 -19.18
N ARG A 49 -2.96 7.38 -20.30
CA ARG A 49 -4.09 7.29 -21.26
C ARG A 49 -4.04 6.05 -22.14
N ALA A 50 -2.91 5.35 -22.18
CA ALA A 50 -2.77 4.05 -22.85
C ALA A 50 -3.65 2.95 -22.22
N LEU A 51 -3.95 3.10 -20.93
CA LEU A 51 -4.95 2.31 -20.22
C LEU A 51 -6.30 3.03 -20.36
N GLY A 52 -7.37 2.29 -20.66
CA GLY A 52 -8.71 2.88 -20.67
C GLY A 52 -8.99 3.65 -19.37
N ARG A 53 -9.76 4.75 -19.42
CA ARG A 53 -9.89 5.73 -18.31
C ARG A 53 -10.06 5.11 -16.91
N LYS A 54 -10.78 3.98 -16.79
CA LYS A 54 -10.96 3.23 -15.54
C LYS A 54 -9.66 2.63 -15.00
N ALA A 55 -8.90 1.91 -15.82
CA ALA A 55 -7.64 1.30 -15.42
C ALA A 55 -6.57 2.38 -15.10
N ALA A 56 -6.55 3.48 -15.86
CA ALA A 56 -5.68 4.62 -15.60
C ALA A 56 -5.97 5.33 -14.25
N ALA A 57 -7.22 5.31 -13.80
CA ALA A 57 -7.64 5.88 -12.52
C ALA A 57 -7.38 4.91 -11.35
N GLU A 58 -7.36 3.61 -11.58
CA GLU A 58 -6.99 2.59 -10.59
C GLU A 58 -5.49 2.70 -10.24
N VAL A 59 -4.63 2.71 -11.27
CA VAL A 59 -3.16 2.81 -11.11
C VAL A 59 -2.76 4.14 -10.48
N ARG A 60 -3.37 5.26 -10.88
CA ARG A 60 -3.12 6.54 -10.21
C ARG A 60 -3.53 6.54 -8.74
N ARG A 61 -4.61 5.83 -8.39
CA ARG A 61 -5.02 5.68 -6.97
C ARG A 61 -4.02 4.83 -6.18
N SER A 62 -3.44 3.79 -6.77
CA SER A 62 -2.38 3.01 -6.10
C SER A 62 -1.06 3.78 -5.97
N ASP A 63 -0.64 4.50 -7.01
CA ASP A 63 0.64 5.23 -7.02
C ASP A 63 0.61 6.50 -6.14
N LEU A 64 -0.56 7.13 -5.96
CA LEU A 64 -0.76 8.25 -5.04
C LEU A 64 -0.82 7.82 -3.57
N GLY A 65 -0.49 6.57 -3.25
CA GLY A 65 -0.45 6.09 -1.87
C GLY A 65 -1.81 6.15 -1.20
N ILE A 66 -2.90 5.87 -1.93
CA ILE A 66 -4.24 5.65 -1.35
C ILE A 66 -4.26 4.27 -0.68
N ASP A 67 -3.34 4.09 0.25
CA ASP A 67 -3.33 3.05 1.25
C ASP A 67 -3.99 3.55 2.54
N TYR A 68 -4.79 4.63 2.45
CA TYR A 68 -5.55 5.18 3.58
C TYR A 68 -6.46 4.14 4.21
N LEU A 69 -7.00 3.22 3.41
CA LEU A 69 -7.85 2.15 3.92
C LEU A 69 -7.04 1.13 4.73
N GLN A 70 -5.94 0.59 4.20
CA GLN A 70 -5.14 -0.37 4.99
C GLN A 70 -4.43 0.30 6.16
N ALA A 71 -3.98 1.55 6.01
CA ALA A 71 -3.42 2.34 7.10
C ALA A 71 -4.46 2.59 8.20
N ALA A 72 -5.71 2.94 7.83
CA ALA A 72 -6.81 3.09 8.77
C ALA A 72 -7.17 1.75 9.44
N GLU A 73 -7.23 0.65 8.69
CA GLU A 73 -7.49 -0.69 9.22
C GLU A 73 -6.39 -1.14 10.19
N SER A 74 -5.12 -0.90 9.86
CA SER A 74 -3.97 -1.16 10.73
C SER A 74 -4.06 -0.33 12.01
N ARG A 75 -4.42 0.95 11.90
CA ARG A 75 -4.60 1.84 13.04
C ARG A 75 -5.74 1.39 13.95
N ILE A 76 -6.86 0.95 13.37
CA ILE A 76 -8.00 0.41 14.12
C ILE A 76 -7.60 -0.86 14.88
N ARG A 77 -6.83 -1.76 14.26
CA ARG A 77 -6.32 -2.96 14.94
C ARG A 77 -5.43 -2.62 16.13
N GLN A 78 -4.51 -1.68 15.97
CA GLN A 78 -3.64 -1.21 17.05
C GLN A 78 -4.43 -0.59 18.21
N LEU A 79 -5.41 0.28 17.89
CA LEU A 79 -6.26 0.92 18.90
C LEU A 79 -7.09 -0.09 19.68
N LYS A 80 -7.66 -1.10 19.01
CA LYS A 80 -8.40 -2.18 19.68
C LYS A 80 -7.51 -2.98 20.63
N ALA A 81 -6.30 -3.34 20.20
CA ALA A 81 -5.35 -4.07 21.05
C ALA A 81 -4.95 -3.24 22.29
N HIS A 82 -4.72 -1.94 22.11
CA HIS A 82 -4.37 -1.04 23.22
C HIS A 82 -5.52 -0.89 24.22
N ASN A 83 -6.76 -0.74 23.74
CA ASN A 83 -7.93 -0.67 24.62
C ASN A 83 -8.11 -1.96 25.44
N GLN A 84 -7.96 -3.13 24.82
CA GLN A 84 -8.02 -4.40 25.55
C GLN A 84 -6.93 -4.52 26.63
N MET A 85 -5.74 -3.99 26.36
CA MET A 85 -4.66 -3.96 27.36
C MET A 85 -5.00 -3.02 28.52
N LEU A 86 -5.49 -1.80 28.22
CA LEU A 86 -5.91 -0.83 29.23
C LEU A 86 -7.06 -1.38 30.09
N GLU A 87 -8.05 -2.03 29.49
CA GLU A 87 -9.16 -2.66 30.20
C GLU A 87 -8.65 -3.71 31.20
N LYS A 88 -7.70 -4.57 30.79
CA LYS A 88 -7.06 -5.55 31.68
C LYS A 88 -6.31 -4.86 32.83
N GLN A 89 -5.57 -3.79 32.55
CA GLN A 89 -4.85 -3.04 33.57
C GLN A 89 -5.81 -2.38 34.58
N VAL A 90 -6.95 -1.83 34.11
CA VAL A 90 -7.97 -1.25 34.98
C VAL A 90 -8.57 -2.30 35.90
N VAL A 91 -8.86 -3.50 35.41
CA VAL A 91 -9.37 -4.60 36.24
C VAL A 91 -8.37 -4.96 37.33
N GLN A 92 -7.10 -5.18 36.96
CA GLN A 92 -6.05 -5.53 37.92
C GLN A 92 -5.82 -4.45 38.98
N LEU A 93 -5.84 -3.17 38.59
CA LEU A 93 -5.68 -2.06 39.53
C LEU A 93 -6.87 -1.96 40.48
N LYS A 94 -8.10 -2.17 39.99
CA LYS A 94 -9.30 -2.21 40.84
C LYS A 94 -9.20 -3.34 41.86
N GLU A 95 -8.81 -4.54 41.45
CA GLU A 95 -8.61 -5.68 42.35
C GLU A 95 -7.56 -5.37 43.42
N LYS A 96 -6.43 -4.77 43.04
CA LYS A 96 -5.38 -4.35 43.99
C LYS A 96 -5.88 -3.31 45.00
N VAL A 97 -6.65 -2.32 44.53
CA VAL A 97 -7.22 -1.29 45.41
C VAL A 97 -8.21 -1.89 46.40
N GLU A 98 -9.09 -2.78 45.95
CA GLU A 98 -10.04 -3.45 46.85
C GLU A 98 -9.34 -4.38 47.84
N ALA A 99 -8.30 -5.10 47.42
CA ALA A 99 -7.47 -5.90 48.32
C ALA A 99 -6.76 -5.02 49.38
N GLN A 100 -6.21 -3.87 48.98
CA GLN A 100 -5.59 -2.92 49.92
C GLN A 100 -6.61 -2.32 50.88
N LYS A 101 -7.80 -1.93 50.42
CA LYS A 101 -8.88 -1.45 51.28
C LYS A 101 -9.31 -2.51 52.30
N ALA A 102 -9.44 -3.76 51.87
CA ALA A 102 -9.77 -4.87 52.76
C ALA A 102 -8.67 -5.11 53.81
N ALA A 103 -7.40 -5.04 53.42
CA ALA A 103 -6.26 -5.16 54.33
C ALA A 103 -6.20 -4.00 55.34
N LEU A 104 -6.45 -2.76 54.90
CA LEU A 104 -6.54 -1.58 55.77
C LEU A 104 -7.69 -1.68 56.77
N ARG A 105 -8.86 -2.19 56.34
CA ARG A 105 -9.99 -2.45 57.25
C ARG A 105 -9.69 -3.56 58.26
N ALA A 106 -8.94 -4.59 57.87
CA ALA A 106 -8.53 -5.65 58.78
C ALA A 106 -7.43 -5.22 59.79
N GLN A 107 -6.65 -4.18 59.46
CA GLN A 107 -5.62 -3.60 60.33
C GLN A 107 -6.15 -2.53 61.30
N ALA A 108 -7.39 -2.09 61.16
CA ALA A 108 -8.07 -1.21 62.11
C ALA A 108 -9.18 -1.99 62.85
N PRO A 109 -8.84 -2.81 63.86
CA PRO A 109 -9.85 -3.28 64.81
C PRO A 109 -10.11 -2.18 65.85
N ASP A 110 -11.36 -1.71 65.85
CA ASP A 110 -12.01 -0.69 66.71
C ASP A 110 -11.43 0.75 66.69
#